data_AF-A0A1G6AHM9-F1
#
_entry.id   AF-A0A1G6AHM9-F1
#
_cell.length_a   1.000
_cell.length_b   1.000
_cell.length_c   1.000
_cell.angle_alpha   90.00
_cell.angle_beta   90.00
_cell.angle_gamma   90.00
#
_symmetry.space_group_name_H-M   'P 1'
#
loop_
_entity.id
_entity.type
_entity.pdbx_description
1 polymer ?
#
loop_
_entity_poly.entity_id
_entity_poly.type
_entity_poly.pdbx_seq_one_letter_code
_entity_poly.pdbx_strand_id
1 'polypeptide(L)'
;MNILDTTSEELIKILSNGYKGDDYIITSEDVKLPIYIENNLVKEFKKLDDAGLLNFDGKIDITGGWEVSLRPTIFTYFTDKENYSVNNTTSINNFYASCTGVQIQQGVVNSSQEQTVTQGFDYDAITDIVLQIKKYDSLFDAEFGNEAENLRKSIVELEELIKNKENPSLIKKALGGIKDIAVGVGKGVITTGITSLIIGVL
;
A
#
# COMPACT_ATOMS: atom_id res chain seq x y z
N MET A 1 -23.55 1.47 -9.26
CA MET A 1 -24.10 0.45 -8.36
C MET A 1 -23.28 0.46 -7.08
N ASN A 2 -23.88 0.74 -5.93
CA ASN A 2 -23.17 0.64 -4.64
C ASN A 2 -23.29 -0.80 -4.13
N ILE A 3 -22.17 -1.52 -4.03
CA ILE A 3 -22.15 -2.85 -3.44
C ILE A 3 -22.19 -2.68 -1.92
N LEU A 4 -23.24 -3.22 -1.30
CA LEU A 4 -23.44 -3.14 0.15
C LEU A 4 -22.86 -4.36 0.87
N ASP A 5 -22.61 -4.20 2.16
CA ASP A 5 -22.11 -5.28 3.01
C ASP A 5 -23.17 -6.37 3.27
N THR A 6 -22.73 -7.53 3.74
CA THR A 6 -23.58 -8.70 3.93
C THR A 6 -24.81 -8.45 4.81
N THR A 7 -24.70 -7.60 5.83
CA THR A 7 -25.82 -7.28 6.73
C THR A 7 -26.88 -6.48 5.99
N SER A 8 -26.47 -5.47 5.22
CA SER A 8 -27.37 -4.70 4.38
C SER A 8 -28.02 -5.56 3.28
N GLU A 9 -27.30 -6.52 2.70
CA GLU A 9 -27.86 -7.45 1.71
C GLU A 9 -28.90 -8.40 2.29
N GLU A 10 -28.71 -8.85 3.53
CA GLU A 10 -29.71 -9.63 4.23
C GLU A 10 -30.97 -8.81 4.49
N LEU A 11 -30.82 -7.56 4.95
CA LEU A 11 -31.96 -6.66 5.13
C LEU A 11 -32.72 -6.44 3.82
N ILE A 12 -32.01 -6.23 2.70
CA ILE A 12 -32.63 -6.11 1.36
C ILE A 12 -33.51 -7.32 1.07
N LYS A 13 -33.02 -8.55 1.30
CA LYS A 13 -33.80 -9.78 1.08
C LYS A 13 -35.04 -9.85 1.96
N ILE A 14 -34.91 -9.49 3.24
CA ILE A 14 -36.03 -9.53 4.17
C ILE A 14 -37.11 -8.54 3.72
N LEU A 15 -36.72 -7.30 3.38
CA LEU A 15 -37.66 -6.27 2.95
C LEU A 15 -38.31 -6.61 1.60
N SER A 16 -37.51 -7.06 0.62
CA SER A 16 -38.04 -7.39 -0.71
C SER A 16 -38.99 -8.59 -0.69
N ASN A 17 -38.74 -9.58 0.18
CA ASN A 17 -39.59 -10.77 0.32
C ASN A 17 -40.80 -10.53 1.23
N GLY A 18 -40.69 -9.58 2.15
CA GLY A 18 -41.76 -9.19 3.06
C GLY A 18 -42.84 -8.34 2.42
N TYR A 19 -42.48 -7.59 1.37
CA TYR A 19 -43.40 -6.77 0.62
C TYR A 19 -44.46 -7.60 -0.13
N LYS A 20 -45.74 -7.28 0.10
CA LYS A 20 -46.90 -8.00 -0.46
C LYS A 20 -47.97 -7.08 -1.08
N GLY A 21 -47.76 -5.77 -1.04
CA GLY A 21 -48.72 -4.76 -1.50
C GLY A 21 -48.38 -4.20 -2.88
N ASP A 22 -49.07 -3.12 -3.27
CA ASP A 22 -48.79 -2.29 -4.47
C ASP A 22 -48.33 -0.86 -4.09
N ASP A 23 -48.22 -0.56 -2.79
CA ASP A 23 -47.95 0.77 -2.22
C ASP A 23 -46.46 1.04 -1.95
N TYR A 24 -45.60 0.04 -2.13
CA TYR A 24 -44.17 0.05 -1.81
C TYR A 24 -43.88 0.37 -0.34
N ILE A 25 -44.83 0.15 0.57
CA ILE A 25 -44.63 0.40 2.00
C ILE A 25 -44.40 -0.93 2.70
N ILE A 26 -43.48 -0.93 3.66
CA ILE A 26 -43.25 -2.07 4.54
C ILE A 26 -43.01 -1.59 5.96
N THR A 27 -43.61 -2.30 6.90
CA THR A 27 -43.61 -1.97 8.32
C THR A 27 -42.97 -3.08 9.15
N SER A 28 -42.74 -2.77 10.43
CA SER A 28 -42.30 -3.75 11.43
C SER A 28 -43.25 -4.93 11.62
N GLU A 29 -44.51 -4.85 11.17
CA GLU A 29 -45.48 -5.95 11.28
C GLU A 29 -45.36 -6.94 10.11
N ASP A 30 -44.83 -6.50 8.98
CA ASP A 30 -44.75 -7.29 7.75
C ASP A 30 -43.60 -8.30 7.77
N VAL A 31 -42.54 -8.01 8.52
CA VAL A 31 -41.30 -8.80 8.55
C VAL A 31 -40.75 -8.96 9.96
N LYS A 32 -40.07 -10.08 10.17
CA LYS A 32 -39.27 -10.30 11.38
C LYS A 32 -37.80 -10.07 11.06
N LEU A 33 -37.17 -9.17 11.81
CA LEU A 33 -35.76 -8.88 11.66
C LEU A 33 -34.92 -9.70 12.65
N PRO A 34 -33.73 -10.17 12.27
CA PRO A 34 -32.76 -10.70 13.22
C PRO A 34 -32.32 -9.63 14.23
N ILE A 35 -32.11 -10.03 15.49
CA ILE A 35 -31.75 -9.12 16.61
C ILE A 35 -30.53 -8.23 16.29
N TYR A 36 -29.53 -8.74 15.56
CA TYR A 36 -28.34 -7.93 15.23
C TYR A 36 -28.63 -6.81 14.22
N ILE A 37 -29.64 -6.98 13.37
CA ILE A 37 -30.14 -5.94 12.47
C ILE A 37 -30.99 -4.96 13.27
N GLU A 38 -31.89 -5.45 14.12
CA GLU A 38 -32.73 -4.61 15.00
C GLU A 38 -31.89 -3.66 15.86
N ASN A 39 -30.82 -4.17 16.47
CA ASN A 39 -29.89 -3.38 17.30
C ASN A 39 -29.19 -2.24 16.54
N ASN A 40 -29.14 -2.29 15.21
CA ASN A 40 -28.50 -1.29 14.35
C ASN A 40 -29.46 -0.74 13.29
N LEU A 41 -30.77 -0.84 13.50
CA LEU A 41 -31.76 -0.69 12.44
C LEU A 41 -31.69 0.67 11.74
N VAL A 42 -31.59 1.75 12.52
CA VAL A 42 -31.45 3.13 11.99
C VAL A 42 -30.25 3.24 11.06
N LYS A 43 -29.13 2.63 11.42
CA LYS A 43 -27.89 2.66 10.63
C LYS A 43 -28.07 1.86 9.34
N GLU A 44 -28.67 0.67 9.41
CA GLU A 44 -28.89 -0.17 8.23
C GLU A 44 -29.90 0.46 7.27
N PHE A 45 -31.03 1.01 7.76
CA PHE A 45 -31.96 1.75 6.91
C PHE A 45 -31.32 2.99 6.28
N LYS A 46 -30.49 3.72 7.03
CA LYS A 46 -29.77 4.85 6.45
C LYS A 46 -28.84 4.42 5.31
N LYS A 47 -28.13 3.29 5.43
CA LYS A 47 -27.30 2.77 4.33
C LYS A 47 -28.14 2.46 3.08
N LEU A 48 -29.30 1.83 3.24
CA LEU A 48 -30.19 1.49 2.14
C LEU A 48 -30.82 2.75 1.52
N ASP A 49 -31.14 3.78 2.31
CA ASP A 49 -31.61 5.09 1.85
C ASP A 49 -30.51 5.84 1.06
N ASP A 50 -29.31 5.94 1.62
CA ASP A 50 -28.13 6.55 0.97
C ASP A 50 -27.75 5.80 -0.33
N ALA A 51 -28.04 4.49 -0.42
CA ALA A 51 -27.87 3.68 -1.62
C ALA A 51 -29.04 3.80 -2.63
N GLY A 52 -30.09 4.55 -2.30
CA GLY A 52 -31.25 4.75 -3.15
C GLY A 52 -32.14 3.53 -3.31
N LEU A 53 -32.21 2.66 -2.28
CA LEU A 53 -33.01 1.42 -2.28
C LEU A 53 -34.34 1.58 -1.53
N LEU A 54 -34.42 2.51 -0.58
CA LEU A 54 -35.65 2.87 0.12
C LEU A 54 -35.65 4.36 0.45
N ASN A 55 -36.68 4.82 1.13
CA ASN A 55 -36.75 6.10 1.81
C ASN A 55 -37.05 5.84 3.28
N PHE A 56 -36.18 6.36 4.17
CA PHE A 56 -36.34 6.23 5.61
C PHE A 56 -36.33 7.61 6.23
N ASP A 57 -37.42 7.96 6.94
CA ASP A 57 -37.61 9.29 7.51
C ASP A 57 -36.88 9.50 8.86
N GLY A 58 -36.09 8.51 9.27
CA GLY A 58 -35.32 8.53 10.51
C GLY A 58 -36.13 8.21 11.77
N LYS A 59 -37.41 7.84 11.66
CA LYS A 59 -38.28 7.62 12.81
C LYS A 59 -38.48 6.13 13.10
N ILE A 60 -38.31 5.79 14.38
CA ILE A 60 -38.77 4.55 14.98
C ILE A 60 -39.65 4.97 16.16
N ASP A 61 -40.82 4.36 16.30
CA ASP A 61 -41.73 4.69 17.39
C ASP A 61 -41.25 4.16 18.74
N ILE A 62 -41.93 4.56 19.82
CA ILE A 62 -41.57 4.19 21.20
C ILE A 62 -41.68 2.69 21.51
N THR A 63 -42.34 1.93 20.64
CA THR A 63 -42.51 0.47 20.72
C THR A 63 -41.52 -0.28 19.84
N GLY A 64 -40.68 0.42 19.08
CA GLY A 64 -39.75 -0.16 18.12
C GLY A 64 -40.36 -0.36 16.72
N GLY A 65 -41.58 0.12 16.50
CA GLY A 65 -42.25 0.08 15.20
C GLY A 65 -41.63 1.06 14.21
N TRP A 66 -41.62 0.67 12.94
CA TRP A 66 -41.00 1.42 11.86
C TRP A 66 -41.76 1.22 10.55
N GLU A 67 -41.61 2.19 9.65
CA GLU A 67 -42.16 2.17 8.29
C GLU A 67 -41.09 2.69 7.32
N VAL A 68 -40.92 2.02 6.19
CA VAL A 68 -40.05 2.49 5.10
C VAL A 68 -40.77 2.37 3.77
N SER A 69 -40.52 3.33 2.87
CA SER A 69 -40.99 3.26 1.48
C SER A 69 -39.90 2.65 0.61
N LEU A 70 -40.15 1.49 0.04
CA LEU A 70 -39.24 0.80 -0.88
C LEU A 70 -39.15 1.54 -2.22
N ARG A 71 -37.95 1.59 -2.81
CA ARG A 71 -37.76 2.05 -4.19
C ARG A 71 -37.69 0.83 -5.12
N PRO A 72 -38.12 0.94 -6.39
CA PRO A 72 -38.07 -0.19 -7.33
C PRO A 72 -36.69 -0.86 -7.45
N THR A 73 -35.62 -0.09 -7.24
CA THR A 73 -34.21 -0.52 -7.23
C THR A 73 -33.90 -1.59 -6.18
N ILE A 74 -34.65 -1.69 -5.08
CA ILE A 74 -34.43 -2.76 -4.08
C ILE A 74 -34.72 -4.15 -4.65
N PHE A 75 -35.68 -4.25 -5.57
CA PHE A 75 -36.08 -5.53 -6.18
C PHE A 75 -35.12 -5.99 -7.27
N THR A 76 -34.40 -5.05 -7.89
CA THR A 76 -33.39 -5.36 -8.93
C THR A 76 -31.97 -5.44 -8.37
N TYR A 77 -31.74 -5.08 -7.10
CA TYR A 77 -30.41 -4.96 -6.49
C TYR A 77 -29.48 -6.16 -6.79
N PHE A 78 -29.95 -7.40 -6.57
CA PHE A 78 -29.09 -8.58 -6.77
C PHE A 78 -28.78 -8.85 -8.24
N THR A 79 -29.75 -8.62 -9.13
CA THR A 79 -29.54 -8.71 -10.59
C THR A 79 -28.58 -7.62 -11.06
N ASP A 80 -28.73 -6.40 -10.56
CA ASP A 80 -27.85 -5.27 -10.88
C ASP A 80 -26.42 -5.50 -10.36
N LYS A 81 -26.28 -6.13 -9.19
CA LYS A 81 -24.98 -6.51 -8.60
C LYS A 81 -24.27 -7.58 -9.44
N GLU A 82 -25.01 -8.59 -9.89
CA GLU A 82 -24.49 -9.64 -10.75
C GLU A 82 -24.03 -9.08 -12.09
N ASN A 83 -24.87 -8.26 -12.74
CA ASN A 83 -24.53 -7.56 -13.98
C ASN A 83 -23.33 -6.62 -13.83
N TYR A 84 -23.21 -5.93 -12.69
CA TYR A 84 -22.05 -5.09 -12.40
C TYR A 84 -20.77 -5.92 -12.26
N SER A 85 -20.84 -7.09 -11.60
CA SER A 85 -19.70 -7.99 -11.38
C SER A 85 -19.21 -8.67 -12.66
N VAL A 86 -20.11 -9.02 -13.57
CA VAL A 86 -19.77 -9.62 -14.87
C VAL A 86 -19.08 -8.61 -15.79
N ASN A 87 -19.45 -7.33 -15.71
CA ASN A 87 -18.95 -6.29 -16.63
C ASN A 87 -17.76 -5.48 -16.07
N ASN A 88 -17.44 -5.57 -14.78
CA ASN A 88 -16.34 -4.84 -14.14
C ASN A 88 -15.45 -5.78 -13.29
N THR A 89 -14.53 -6.50 -13.92
CA THR A 89 -13.48 -7.24 -13.21
C THR A 89 -12.36 -6.28 -12.81
N THR A 90 -12.34 -5.84 -11.55
CA THR A 90 -11.24 -5.02 -11.02
C THR A 90 -10.16 -5.90 -10.42
N SER A 91 -8.90 -5.70 -10.82
CA SER A 91 -7.73 -6.26 -10.15
C SER A 91 -7.07 -5.22 -9.26
N ILE A 92 -6.89 -5.53 -7.98
CA ILE A 92 -6.25 -4.66 -6.99
C ILE A 92 -4.81 -5.15 -6.77
N ASN A 93 -3.83 -4.28 -7.00
CA ASN A 93 -2.42 -4.53 -6.67
C ASN A 93 -2.05 -3.64 -5.49
N ASN A 94 -1.74 -4.24 -4.34
CA ASN A 94 -1.34 -3.51 -3.14
C ASN A 94 0.18 -3.58 -2.97
N PHE A 95 0.83 -2.41 -2.85
CA PHE A 95 2.24 -2.28 -2.49
C PHE A 95 2.33 -1.59 -1.13
N TYR A 96 2.83 -2.29 -0.12
CA TYR A 96 2.88 -1.81 1.27
C TYR A 96 4.23 -1.22 1.68
N ALA A 97 5.13 -0.97 0.71
CA ALA A 97 6.45 -0.39 0.90
C ALA A 97 6.96 0.26 -0.40
N SER A 98 8.10 0.94 -0.33
CA SER A 98 8.76 1.54 -1.51
C SER A 98 9.05 0.49 -2.58
N CYS A 99 8.53 0.71 -3.77
CA CYS A 99 8.69 -0.16 -4.92
C CYS A 99 9.34 0.62 -6.08
N THR A 100 10.37 0.04 -6.69
CA THR A 100 11.08 0.61 -7.84
C THR A 100 11.07 -0.42 -8.97
N GLY A 101 10.99 0.05 -10.22
CA GLY A 101 10.99 -0.86 -11.37
C GLY A 101 9.72 -1.72 -11.52
N VAL A 102 8.57 -1.28 -11.01
CA VAL A 102 7.33 -2.08 -11.12
C VAL A 102 6.76 -1.99 -12.53
N GLN A 103 6.53 -3.15 -13.14
CA GLN A 103 5.77 -3.31 -14.39
C GLN A 103 4.56 -4.21 -14.14
N ILE A 104 3.38 -3.76 -14.54
CA ILE A 104 2.12 -4.52 -14.42
C ILE A 104 1.49 -4.57 -15.81
N GLN A 105 1.27 -5.77 -16.34
CA GLN A 105 0.51 -5.98 -17.58
C GLN A 105 -0.79 -6.71 -17.30
N GLN A 106 -1.87 -6.26 -17.95
CA GLN A 106 -3.17 -6.89 -17.93
C GLN A 106 -3.69 -7.02 -19.37
N GLY A 107 -4.38 -8.10 -19.68
CA GLY A 107 -5.08 -8.27 -20.96
C GLY A 107 -4.21 -8.33 -22.21
N VAL A 108 -2.92 -8.69 -22.09
CA VAL A 108 -1.99 -8.75 -23.23
C VAL A 108 -1.92 -10.14 -23.86
N VAL A 109 -1.84 -10.20 -25.18
CA VAL A 109 -1.62 -11.41 -25.98
C VAL A 109 -0.43 -11.17 -26.90
N ASN A 110 0.55 -12.08 -26.95
CA ASN A 110 1.78 -11.95 -27.73
C ASN A 110 2.61 -10.68 -27.41
N SER A 111 2.71 -10.31 -26.13
CA SER A 111 3.50 -9.16 -25.65
C SER A 111 4.89 -9.60 -25.19
N SER A 112 5.90 -8.80 -25.52
CA SER A 112 7.20 -8.79 -24.83
C SER A 112 7.33 -7.50 -24.03
N GLN A 113 7.95 -7.61 -22.85
CA GLN A 113 8.22 -6.47 -22.00
C GLN A 113 9.68 -6.44 -21.62
N GLU A 114 10.35 -5.33 -21.91
CA GLU A 114 11.70 -5.06 -21.46
C GLU A 114 11.71 -3.78 -20.62
N GLN A 115 12.47 -3.79 -19.53
CA GLN A 115 12.70 -2.62 -18.70
C GLN A 115 14.19 -2.36 -18.60
N THR A 116 14.63 -1.22 -19.14
CA THR A 116 15.98 -0.73 -18.95
C THR A 116 15.96 0.40 -17.91
N VAL A 117 16.35 0.09 -16.67
CA VAL A 117 16.46 1.10 -15.61
C VAL A 117 17.79 1.84 -15.78
N THR A 118 17.75 2.98 -16.46
CA THR A 118 18.86 3.94 -16.55
C THR A 118 18.65 5.05 -15.51
N GLN A 119 18.71 4.72 -14.22
CA GLN A 119 19.22 5.72 -13.28
C GLN A 119 20.73 5.73 -13.52
N GLY A 120 21.24 6.81 -14.11
CA GLY A 120 22.68 6.97 -14.32
C GLY A 120 23.38 6.90 -12.96
N PHE A 121 23.87 5.71 -12.60
CA PHE A 121 24.71 5.55 -11.44
C PHE A 121 26.05 6.18 -11.78
N ASP A 122 26.38 7.26 -11.08
CA ASP A 122 27.60 8.03 -11.34
C ASP A 122 28.80 7.31 -10.73
N TYR A 123 29.32 6.33 -11.47
CA TYR A 123 30.52 5.56 -11.07
C TYR A 123 31.74 6.46 -10.88
N ASP A 124 31.81 7.58 -11.60
CA ASP A 124 32.93 8.53 -11.49
C ASP A 124 32.85 9.28 -10.15
N ALA A 125 31.65 9.73 -9.75
CA ALA A 125 31.45 10.34 -8.43
C ALA A 125 31.80 9.39 -7.27
N ILE A 126 31.49 8.09 -7.38
CA ILE A 126 31.88 7.11 -6.36
C ILE A 126 33.41 6.90 -6.36
N THR A 127 34.03 6.85 -7.55
CA THR A 127 35.48 6.76 -7.68
C THR A 127 36.18 7.93 -6.98
N ASP A 128 35.69 9.14 -7.17
CA ASP A 128 36.20 10.34 -6.50
C ASP A 128 36.11 10.28 -4.98
N ILE A 129 35.01 9.72 -4.45
CA ILE A 129 34.86 9.51 -3.00
C ILE A 129 35.88 8.50 -2.48
N VAL A 130 36.06 7.38 -3.16
CA VAL A 130 37.05 6.37 -2.76
C VAL A 130 38.46 6.96 -2.75
N LEU A 131 38.82 7.74 -3.78
CA LEU A 131 40.10 8.44 -3.84
C LEU A 131 40.25 9.46 -2.69
N GLN A 132 39.19 10.17 -2.32
CA GLN A 132 39.21 11.08 -1.18
C GLN A 132 39.39 10.35 0.15
N ILE A 133 38.70 9.23 0.37
CA ILE A 133 38.85 8.40 1.58
C ILE A 133 40.30 7.91 1.71
N LYS A 134 40.89 7.41 0.61
CA LYS A 134 42.27 6.87 0.60
C LYS A 134 43.35 7.91 0.92
N LYS A 135 43.08 9.21 0.75
CA LYS A 135 44.02 10.28 1.18
C LYS A 135 44.29 10.26 2.69
N TYR A 136 43.38 9.68 3.48
CA TYR A 136 43.51 9.56 4.92
C TYR A 136 44.11 8.21 5.37
N ASP A 137 44.57 7.36 4.45
CA ASP A 137 45.03 6.00 4.77
C ASP A 137 46.14 5.96 5.84
N SER A 138 47.06 6.92 5.81
CA SER A 138 48.15 7.04 6.80
C SER A 138 47.65 7.35 8.22
N LEU A 139 46.41 7.79 8.36
CA LEU A 139 45.78 8.13 9.64
C LEU A 139 44.80 7.04 10.09
N PHE A 140 44.54 6.02 9.29
CA PHE A 140 43.55 5.00 9.62
C PHE A 140 43.93 4.20 10.87
N ASP A 141 45.20 3.82 11.03
CA ASP A 141 45.60 3.05 12.22
C ASP A 141 45.44 3.84 13.52
N ALA A 142 45.65 5.16 13.45
CA ALA A 142 45.48 6.06 14.60
C ALA A 142 43.99 6.31 14.91
N GLU A 143 43.16 6.50 13.88
CA GLU A 143 41.76 6.87 14.05
C GLU A 143 40.85 5.65 14.24
N PHE A 144 41.07 4.58 13.48
CA PHE A 144 40.21 3.38 13.42
C PHE A 144 40.73 2.22 14.28
N GLY A 145 41.99 2.26 14.72
CA GLY A 145 42.59 1.22 15.57
C GLY A 145 42.38 -0.18 14.97
N ASN A 146 41.70 -1.06 15.70
CA ASN A 146 41.45 -2.43 15.27
C ASN A 146 40.57 -2.53 14.00
N GLU A 147 39.75 -1.52 13.70
CA GLU A 147 38.90 -1.49 12.50
C GLU A 147 39.65 -0.98 11.25
N ALA A 148 40.89 -0.50 11.39
CA ALA A 148 41.64 0.07 10.27
C ALA A 148 41.87 -0.95 9.13
N GLU A 149 42.19 -2.20 9.47
CA GLU A 149 42.35 -3.27 8.47
C GLU A 149 41.02 -3.61 7.79
N ASN A 150 39.93 -3.64 8.56
CA ASN A 150 38.59 -3.92 8.06
C ASN A 150 38.12 -2.83 7.09
N LEU A 151 38.34 -1.55 7.45
CA LEU A 151 38.09 -0.40 6.59
C LEU A 151 38.84 -0.52 5.25
N ARG A 152 40.14 -0.84 5.29
CA ARG A 152 40.96 -0.99 4.07
C ARG A 152 40.44 -2.12 3.19
N LYS A 153 40.03 -3.25 3.77
CA LYS A 153 39.40 -4.36 3.01
C LYS A 153 38.11 -3.91 2.34
N SER A 154 37.21 -3.24 3.07
CA SER A 154 35.96 -2.73 2.50
C SER A 154 36.19 -1.69 1.39
N ILE A 155 37.23 -0.86 1.50
CA ILE A 155 37.62 0.07 0.42
C ILE A 155 38.08 -0.68 -0.83
N VAL A 156 38.92 -1.71 -0.68
CA VAL A 156 39.40 -2.53 -1.81
C VAL A 156 38.23 -3.26 -2.48
N GLU A 157 37.33 -3.86 -1.71
CA GLU A 157 36.12 -4.50 -2.24
C GLU A 157 35.26 -3.50 -3.03
N LEU A 158 35.07 -2.28 -2.51
CA LEU A 158 34.35 -1.23 -3.20
C LEU A 158 35.04 -0.82 -4.52
N GLU A 159 36.38 -0.72 -4.54
CA GLU A 159 37.14 -0.44 -5.77
C GLU A 159 36.92 -1.53 -6.84
N GLU A 160 36.89 -2.80 -6.44
CA GLU A 160 36.63 -3.91 -7.36
C GLU A 160 35.20 -3.85 -7.93
N LEU A 161 34.20 -3.58 -7.09
CA LEU A 161 32.80 -3.43 -7.53
C LEU A 161 32.64 -2.27 -8.54
N ILE A 162 33.30 -1.14 -8.29
CA ILE A 162 33.26 0.02 -9.21
C ILE A 162 33.95 -0.31 -10.52
N LYS A 163 35.16 -0.90 -10.47
CA LYS A 163 35.95 -1.28 -11.65
C LYS A 163 35.20 -2.24 -12.57
N ASN A 164 34.47 -3.19 -11.98
CA ASN A 164 33.68 -4.18 -12.72
C ASN A 164 32.31 -3.65 -13.15
N LYS A 165 31.97 -2.39 -12.83
CA LYS A 165 30.65 -1.79 -13.04
C LYS A 165 29.52 -2.66 -12.53
N GLU A 166 29.71 -3.20 -11.32
CA GLU A 166 28.73 -4.05 -10.65
C GLU A 166 27.43 -3.31 -10.36
N ASN A 167 26.40 -4.07 -9.95
CA ASN A 167 25.08 -3.54 -9.65
C ASN A 167 25.16 -2.37 -8.64
N PRO A 168 24.55 -1.20 -8.92
CA PRO A 168 24.51 -0.05 -8.01
C PRO A 168 24.10 -0.38 -6.58
N SER A 169 23.19 -1.35 -6.39
CA SER A 169 22.73 -1.78 -5.07
C SER A 169 23.83 -2.46 -4.26
N LEU A 170 24.72 -3.21 -4.92
CA LEU A 170 25.89 -3.82 -4.27
C LEU A 170 26.90 -2.73 -3.87
N ILE A 171 27.13 -1.76 -4.75
CA ILE A 171 28.03 -0.63 -4.48
C ILE A 171 27.52 0.23 -3.32
N LYS A 172 26.22 0.55 -3.31
CA LYS A 172 25.57 1.26 -2.18
C LYS A 172 25.65 0.47 -0.87
N LYS A 173 25.51 -0.84 -0.92
CA LYS A 173 25.67 -1.71 0.26
C LYS A 173 27.10 -1.66 0.80
N ALA A 174 28.10 -1.73 -0.07
CA ALA A 174 29.51 -1.62 0.31
C ALA A 174 29.84 -0.23 0.91
N LEU A 175 29.37 0.85 0.29
CA LEU A 175 29.45 2.21 0.84
C LEU A 175 28.80 2.31 2.22
N GLY A 176 27.62 1.70 2.39
CA GLY A 176 26.94 1.59 3.68
C GLY A 176 27.81 0.92 4.75
N GLY A 177 28.49 -0.18 4.40
CA GLY A 177 29.42 -0.87 5.29
C GLY A 177 30.59 0.01 5.73
N ILE A 178 31.21 0.76 4.80
CA ILE A 178 32.29 1.71 5.12
C ILE A 178 31.80 2.81 6.07
N LYS A 179 30.60 3.35 5.81
CA LYS A 179 29.97 4.35 6.67
C LYS A 179 29.70 3.79 8.07
N ASP A 180 29.22 2.56 8.18
CA ASP A 180 28.90 1.94 9.47
C ASP A 180 30.18 1.68 10.30
N ILE A 181 31.29 1.30 9.65
CA ILE A 181 32.61 1.25 10.31
C ILE A 181 33.01 2.64 10.85
N ALA A 182 32.90 3.68 10.02
CA ALA A 182 33.23 5.05 10.44
C ALA A 182 32.37 5.56 11.60
N VAL A 183 31.06 5.29 11.58
CA VAL A 183 30.15 5.64 12.67
C VAL A 183 30.46 4.83 13.94
N GLY A 184 30.84 3.57 13.80
CA GLY A 184 31.13 2.65 14.91
C GLY A 184 32.33 3.04 15.76
N VAL A 185 33.36 3.65 15.16
CA VAL A 185 34.58 4.06 15.89
C VAL A 185 34.40 5.38 16.67
N GLY A 186 33.43 6.22 16.30
CA GLY A 186 33.06 7.44 17.03
C GLY A 186 33.29 8.74 16.25
N LYS A 187 33.31 9.88 16.96
CA LYS A 187 33.26 11.25 16.39
C LYS A 187 34.64 11.87 16.09
N GLY A 188 35.53 11.07 15.52
CA GLY A 188 36.78 11.57 14.97
C GLY A 188 36.55 12.51 13.78
N VAL A 189 37.50 13.41 13.50
CA VAL A 189 37.38 14.35 12.36
C VAL A 189 37.38 13.57 11.04
N ILE A 190 38.18 12.50 10.96
CA ILE A 190 38.30 11.68 9.75
C ILE A 190 37.05 10.83 9.58
N THR A 191 36.55 10.20 10.66
CA THR A 191 35.33 9.38 10.61
C THR A 191 34.11 10.23 10.19
N THR A 192 34.03 11.47 10.69
CA THR A 192 32.99 12.44 10.30
C THR A 192 33.11 12.84 8.82
N GLY A 193 34.34 13.07 8.33
CA GLY A 193 34.60 13.38 6.93
C GLY A 193 34.17 12.24 6.00
N ILE A 194 34.59 11.01 6.30
CA ILE A 194 34.23 9.81 5.53
C ILE A 194 32.72 9.60 5.51
N THR A 195 32.07 9.69 6.68
CA THR A 195 30.61 9.57 6.79
C THR A 195 29.89 10.59 5.94
N SER A 196 30.35 11.85 5.96
CA SER A 196 29.74 12.94 5.18
C SER A 196 29.89 12.74 3.68
N LEU A 197 31.06 12.30 3.22
CA LEU A 197 31.30 11.98 1.80
C LEU A 197 30.33 10.89 1.31
N ILE A 198 30.15 9.83 2.09
CA ILE A 198 29.30 8.70 1.72
C ILE A 198 27.82 9.07 1.74
N ILE A 199 27.35 9.84 2.73
CA ILE A 199 25.96 10.32 2.78
C ILE A 199 25.60 11.14 1.54
N GLY A 200 26.55 11.86 0.95
CA GLY A 200 26.32 12.66 -0.25
C GLY A 200 25.94 11.86 -1.51
N VAL A 201 26.16 10.53 -1.52
CA VAL A 201 25.98 9.68 -2.73
C VAL A 201 25.15 8.42 -2.51
N LEU A 202 24.74 8.13 -1.28
CA LEU A 202 23.82 7.03 -0.96
C LEU A 202 22.38 7.41 -1.33
#